data_AF-A0A969LMB4-F1
#
_entry.id   AF-A0A969LMB4-F1
#
_cell.length_a   1.000
_cell.length_b   1.000
_cell.length_c   1.000
_cell.angle_alpha   90.00
_cell.angle_beta   90.00
_cell.angle_gamma   90.00
#
_symmetry.space_group_name_H-M   'P 1'
#
loop_
_entity.id
_entity.type
_entity.pdbx_description
1 polymer ?
#
loop_
_entity_poly.entity_id
_entity_poly.type
_entity_poly.pdbx_seq_one_letter_code
_entity_poly.pdbx_strand_id
1 'polypeptide(L)'
;MSGTGLVKPTDLQKITTDAEMAKAREVLARSKKIEDEERELRDQFMARDLKPDVHERVSEMLRHAAANGQNEVKAMEFPATFCSDRGRAINNSERDWPSTCRDGPHEVTPFSTKN
;
A
#
# COMPACT_ATOMS: atom_id res chain seq x y z
N MET A 1 16.31 -22.62 59.54
CA MET A 1 16.09 -22.94 58.11
C MET A 1 15.00 -21.98 57.66
N SER A 2 15.16 -21.02 56.75
CA SER A 2 16.05 -20.93 55.58
C SER A 2 16.19 -19.45 55.20
N GLY A 3 17.43 -18.96 55.06
CA GLY A 3 17.71 -17.66 54.45
C GLY A 3 18.11 -17.89 53.00
N THR A 4 17.13 -18.07 52.11
CA THR A 4 17.41 -18.43 50.72
C THR A 4 17.55 -17.18 49.86
N GLY A 5 18.81 -16.85 49.50
CA GLY A 5 19.20 -16.31 48.20
C GLY A 5 18.62 -14.97 47.74
N LEU A 6 19.27 -13.86 48.10
CA LEU A 6 19.06 -12.57 47.43
C LEU A 6 19.59 -12.65 45.99
N VAL A 7 18.78 -12.25 45.00
CA VAL A 7 19.18 -12.21 43.57
C VAL A 7 20.29 -11.18 43.38
N LYS A 8 21.36 -11.53 42.64
CA LYS A 8 22.50 -10.63 42.44
C LYS A 8 22.15 -9.55 41.40
N PRO A 9 22.73 -8.34 41.47
CA PRO A 9 22.47 -7.26 40.50
C PRO A 9 22.69 -7.67 39.03
N THR A 10 23.69 -8.52 38.77
CA THR A 10 23.97 -9.04 37.43
C THR A 10 22.85 -9.96 36.92
N ASP A 11 22.20 -10.70 37.81
CA ASP A 11 21.07 -11.56 37.44
C ASP A 11 19.83 -10.70 37.12
N LEU A 12 19.62 -9.60 37.86
CA LEU A 12 18.57 -8.62 37.56
C LEU A 12 18.78 -7.97 36.19
N GLN A 13 20.01 -7.57 35.86
CA GLN A 13 20.35 -7.00 34.55
C GLN A 13 20.12 -8.00 33.40
N LYS A 14 20.43 -9.28 33.61
CA LYS A 14 20.16 -10.32 32.62
C LYS A 14 18.65 -10.50 32.42
N ILE A 15 17.88 -10.57 33.50
CA ILE A 15 16.42 -10.70 33.45
C ILE A 15 15.79 -9.53 32.67
N THR A 16 16.21 -8.29 32.94
CA THR A 16 15.69 -7.12 32.21
C THR A 16 16.07 -7.16 30.74
N THR A 17 17.33 -7.48 30.43
CA THR A 17 17.81 -7.57 29.04
C THR A 17 17.06 -8.65 28.27
N ASP A 18 16.84 -9.82 28.87
CA ASP A 18 16.10 -10.92 28.25
C ASP A 18 14.63 -10.56 28.00
N ALA A 19 13.99 -9.87 28.96
CA ALA A 19 12.62 -9.39 28.81
C ALA A 19 12.49 -8.33 27.71
N GLU A 20 13.43 -7.39 27.62
CA GLU A 20 13.48 -6.39 26.55
C GLU A 20 13.70 -7.03 25.18
N MET A 21 14.61 -8.00 25.08
CA MET A 21 14.88 -8.74 23.85
C MET A 21 13.67 -9.57 23.40
N ALA A 22 12.95 -10.20 24.33
CA ALA A 22 11.71 -10.92 24.03
C ALA A 22 10.65 -9.97 23.45
N LYS A 23 10.43 -8.82 24.09
CA LYS A 23 9.48 -7.80 23.61
C LYS A 23 9.89 -7.23 22.25
N ALA A 24 11.17 -6.97 22.03
CA ALA A 24 11.68 -6.50 20.74
C ALA A 24 11.43 -7.53 19.63
N ARG A 25 11.65 -8.82 19.91
CA ARG A 25 11.35 -9.91 18.95
C ARG A 25 9.87 -9.99 18.61
N GLU A 26 8.98 -9.85 19.60
CA GLU A 26 7.53 -9.84 19.36
C GLU A 26 7.10 -8.66 18.48
N VAL A 27 7.62 -7.46 18.74
CA VAL A 27 7.33 -6.28 17.92
C VAL A 27 7.81 -6.49 16.48
N LEU A 28 9.04 -6.97 16.29
CA LEU A 28 9.58 -7.23 14.96
C LEU A 28 8.79 -8.32 14.22
N ALA A 29 8.41 -9.40 14.91
CA ALA A 29 7.60 -10.46 14.32
C ALA A 29 6.22 -9.95 13.88
N ARG A 30 5.58 -9.08 14.69
CA ARG A 30 4.32 -8.45 14.33
C ARG A 30 4.46 -7.50 13.15
N SER A 31 5.47 -6.63 13.14
CA SER A 31 5.71 -5.71 12.02
C SER A 31 5.97 -6.47 10.72
N LYS A 32 6.81 -7.51 10.76
CA LYS A 32 7.09 -8.35 9.60
C LYS A 32 5.81 -9.01 9.05
N LYS A 33 4.94 -9.51 9.94
CA LYS A 33 3.67 -10.11 9.53
C LYS A 33 2.77 -9.10 8.79
N ILE A 34 2.70 -7.86 9.29
CA ILE A 34 1.94 -6.79 8.63
C ILE A 34 2.54 -6.46 7.26
N GLU A 35 3.87 -6.32 7.17
CA GLU A 35 4.56 -6.07 5.90
C GLU A 35 4.36 -7.20 4.88
N ASP A 36 4.34 -8.45 5.35
CA ASP A 36 4.08 -9.62 4.51
C ASP A 36 2.64 -9.64 3.99
N GLU A 37 1.65 -9.33 4.84
CA GLU A 37 0.23 -9.21 4.45
C GLU A 37 0.00 -8.06 3.46
N GLU A 38 0.61 -6.89 3.70
CA GLU A 38 0.52 -5.74 2.80
C GLU A 38 1.16 -6.03 1.43
N ARG A 39 2.28 -6.74 1.42
CA ARG A 39 2.94 -7.17 0.17
C ARG A 39 2.06 -8.14 -0.60
N GLU A 40 1.47 -9.13 0.06
CA GLU A 40 0.59 -10.09 -0.59
C GLU A 40 -0.64 -9.43 -1.21
N LEU A 41 -1.29 -8.50 -0.48
CA LEU A 41 -2.42 -7.73 -1.01
C LEU A 41 -2.04 -6.91 -2.23
N ARG A 42 -0.85 -6.30 -2.21
CA ARG A 42 -0.30 -5.56 -3.36
C ARG A 42 -0.09 -6.48 -4.55
N ASP A 43 0.58 -7.61 -4.36
CA ASP A 43 0.88 -8.55 -5.44
C ASP A 43 -0.41 -9.08 -6.08
N GLN A 44 -1.41 -9.41 -5.26
CA GLN A 44 -2.74 -9.80 -5.74
C GLN A 44 -3.46 -8.68 -6.49
N PHE A 45 -3.28 -7.42 -6.09
CA PHE A 45 -3.85 -6.27 -6.80
C PHE A 45 -3.17 -6.07 -8.16
N MET A 46 -1.83 -6.16 -8.22
CA MET A 46 -1.06 -5.99 -9.46
C MET A 46 -1.27 -7.11 -10.48
N ALA A 47 -1.46 -8.34 -10.00
CA ALA A 47 -1.64 -9.51 -10.86
C ALA A 47 -3.04 -9.63 -11.48
N ARG A 48 -4.00 -8.76 -11.10
CA ARG A 48 -5.36 -8.80 -11.64
C ARG A 48 -5.44 -8.07 -12.97
N ASP A 49 -5.86 -8.79 -13.99
CA ASP A 49 -6.30 -8.18 -15.24
C ASP A 49 -7.61 -7.42 -15.05
N LEU A 50 -7.80 -6.37 -15.87
CA LEU A 50 -9.07 -5.70 -15.93
C LEU A 50 -10.14 -6.68 -16.46
N LYS A 51 -11.35 -6.56 -15.93
CA LYS A 51 -12.46 -7.37 -16.43
C LYS A 51 -12.78 -6.96 -17.89
N PRO A 52 -13.24 -7.90 -18.74
CA PRO A 52 -13.57 -7.58 -20.13
C PRO A 52 -14.63 -6.47 -20.30
N ASP A 53 -15.50 -6.30 -19.30
CA ASP A 53 -16.58 -5.30 -19.29
C ASP A 53 -16.13 -3.91 -18.80
N VAL A 54 -14.85 -3.71 -18.48
CA VAL A 54 -14.37 -2.46 -17.87
C VAL A 54 -14.62 -1.25 -18.77
N HIS A 55 -14.45 -1.40 -20.09
CA HIS A 55 -14.64 -0.32 -21.05
C HIS A 55 -16.10 0.14 -21.12
N GLU A 56 -17.04 -0.80 -21.05
CA GLU A 56 -18.47 -0.51 -21.09
C GLU A 56 -18.89 0.24 -19.82
N ARG A 57 -18.48 -0.25 -18.66
CA ARG A 57 -18.72 0.41 -17.36
C ARG A 57 -18.14 1.81 -17.29
N VAL A 58 -16.89 1.98 -17.74
CA VAL A 58 -16.24 3.29 -17.75
C VAL A 58 -16.97 4.23 -18.70
N SER A 59 -17.38 3.75 -19.87
CA SER A 59 -18.13 4.55 -20.85
C SER A 59 -19.48 5.01 -20.31
N GLU A 60 -20.23 4.14 -19.64
CA GLU A 60 -21.51 4.46 -19.01
C GLU A 60 -21.32 5.52 -17.90
N MET A 61 -20.33 5.31 -17.04
CA MET A 61 -19.97 6.26 -15.98
C MET A 61 -19.61 7.65 -16.54
N LEU A 62 -18.81 7.71 -17.61
CA LEU A 62 -18.46 8.97 -18.27
C LEU A 62 -19.68 9.66 -18.90
N ARG A 63 -20.59 8.91 -19.53
CA ARG A 63 -21.83 9.46 -20.09
C ARG A 63 -22.70 10.08 -19.00
N HIS A 64 -22.86 9.39 -17.88
CA HIS A 64 -23.61 9.92 -16.74
C HIS A 64 -22.98 11.18 -16.16
N ALA A 65 -21.66 11.19 -15.96
CA ALA A 65 -20.94 12.35 -15.47
C ALA A 65 -21.11 13.56 -16.40
N ALA A 66 -20.91 13.36 -17.71
CA ALA A 66 -21.08 14.41 -18.71
C ALA A 66 -22.52 14.95 -18.77
N ALA A 67 -23.52 14.07 -18.69
CA ALA A 67 -24.94 14.47 -18.65
C ALA A 67 -25.27 15.33 -17.42
N ASN A 68 -24.54 15.12 -16.32
CA ASN A 68 -24.65 15.88 -15.08
C ASN A 68 -23.74 17.13 -15.03
N GLY A 69 -23.07 17.48 -16.14
CA GLY A 69 -22.17 18.63 -16.21
C GLY A 69 -20.85 18.45 -15.43
N GLN A 70 -20.49 17.21 -15.10
CA GLN A 70 -19.22 16.90 -14.44
C GLN A 70 -18.10 16.75 -15.47
N ASN A 71 -16.96 17.36 -15.19
CA ASN A 71 -15.77 17.30 -16.05
C ASN A 71 -14.71 16.31 -15.55
N GLU A 72 -14.95 15.67 -14.41
CA GLU A 72 -14.02 14.74 -13.78
C GLU A 72 -14.77 13.58 -13.13
N VAL A 73 -14.13 12.41 -13.13
CA VAL A 73 -14.67 11.18 -12.53
C VAL A 73 -13.55 10.40 -11.87
N LYS A 74 -13.78 9.92 -10.65
CA LYS A 74 -12.86 8.99 -9.97
C LYS A 74 -12.99 7.60 -10.59
N ALA A 75 -12.00 7.19 -11.37
CA ALA A 75 -11.99 5.86 -11.99
C ALA A 75 -11.60 4.74 -11.02
N MET A 76 -10.62 4.99 -10.13
CA MET A 76 -10.17 4.02 -9.13
C MET A 76 -9.49 4.71 -7.95
N GLU A 77 -9.32 3.99 -6.85
CA GLU A 77 -8.58 4.42 -5.67
C GLU A 77 -7.66 3.29 -5.22
N PHE A 78 -6.41 3.63 -4.90
CA PHE A 78 -5.41 2.68 -4.42
C PHE A 78 -4.37 3.41 -3.55
N PRO A 79 -3.63 2.71 -2.68
CA PRO A 79 -2.64 3.34 -1.81
C PRO A 79 -1.54 4.02 -2.63
N ALA A 80 -1.21 5.27 -2.30
CA ALA A 80 -0.12 6.00 -2.97
C ALA A 80 1.24 5.30 -2.83
N THR A 81 1.44 4.45 -1.81
CA THR A 81 2.61 3.59 -1.64
C THR A 81 2.76 2.54 -2.74
N PHE A 82 1.74 2.35 -3.58
CA PHE A 82 1.81 1.49 -4.74
C PHE A 82 2.56 2.17 -5.87
N CYS A 83 2.54 3.50 -5.96
CA CYS A 83 3.35 4.22 -6.93
C CYS A 83 4.84 4.19 -6.54
N SER A 84 5.71 3.98 -7.53
CA SER A 84 7.17 4.08 -7.40
C SER A 84 7.70 5.36 -6.73
N ASP A 85 6.93 6.46 -6.81
CA ASP A 85 7.26 7.78 -6.28
C ASP A 85 6.43 8.19 -5.04
N ARG A 86 5.65 7.25 -4.50
CA ARG A 86 4.70 7.45 -3.39
C ARG A 86 3.60 8.49 -3.66
N GLY A 87 3.19 8.64 -4.92
CA GLY A 87 2.09 9.51 -5.32
C GLY A 87 2.48 10.99 -5.44
N ARG A 88 3.77 11.28 -5.70
CA ARG A 88 4.28 12.65 -5.85
C ARG A 88 4.10 13.22 -7.25
N ALA A 89 3.98 12.38 -8.28
CA ALA A 89 3.75 12.76 -9.66
C ALA A 89 2.24 12.86 -9.91
N ILE A 90 1.66 14.02 -9.61
CA ILE A 90 0.35 14.40 -10.16
C ILE A 90 0.61 15.05 -11.52
N ASN A 91 0.96 14.26 -12.53
CA ASN A 91 1.48 14.81 -13.79
C ASN A 91 0.64 14.43 -15.02
N ASN A 92 -0.70 14.52 -14.95
CA ASN A 92 -1.53 14.30 -16.15
C ASN A 92 -1.15 15.25 -17.33
N SER A 93 -0.45 16.34 -17.07
CA SER A 93 0.05 17.30 -18.06
C SER A 93 1.38 16.92 -18.74
N GLU A 94 2.13 15.94 -18.23
CA GLU A 94 3.44 15.55 -18.80
C GLU A 94 3.31 14.38 -19.78
N ARG A 95 3.83 14.50 -21.00
CA ARG A 95 3.64 13.51 -22.07
C ARG A 95 4.01 12.07 -21.67
N ASP A 96 4.97 11.91 -20.78
CA ASP A 96 5.58 10.66 -20.32
C ASP A 96 5.15 10.23 -18.91
N TRP A 97 4.19 10.93 -18.29
CA TRP A 97 3.67 10.60 -16.96
C TRP A 97 3.20 9.15 -16.77
N PRO A 98 2.66 8.43 -17.77
CA PRO A 98 2.27 7.03 -17.56
C PRO A 98 3.45 6.14 -17.15
N SER A 99 4.67 6.50 -17.57
CA SER A 99 5.88 5.76 -17.22
C SER A 99 6.32 5.96 -15.77
N THR A 100 5.85 6.99 -15.08
CA THR A 100 6.12 7.20 -13.64
C THR A 100 5.13 6.42 -12.77
N CYS A 101 3.95 6.07 -13.32
CA CYS A 101 2.94 5.18 -12.73
C CYS A 101 3.20 3.69 -13.05
N ARG A 102 4.45 3.24 -12.89
CA ARG A 102 4.91 1.90 -13.30
C ARG A 102 4.31 0.71 -12.52
N ASP A 103 3.46 0.97 -11.54
CA ASP A 103 2.89 -0.03 -10.64
C ASP A 103 1.33 0.03 -10.65
N GLY A 104 0.71 0.56 -11.69
CA GLY A 104 -0.72 0.33 -11.95
C GLY A 104 -0.92 -0.95 -12.78
N PRO A 105 -2.12 -1.57 -12.80
CA PRO A 105 -2.39 -2.65 -13.75
C PRO A 105 -2.04 -2.21 -15.18
N HIS A 106 -1.46 -3.10 -15.97
CA HIS A 106 -0.80 -2.80 -17.26
C HIS A 106 -1.68 -2.10 -18.33
N GLU A 107 -2.96 -1.90 -18.06
CA GLU A 107 -3.97 -1.37 -18.98
C GLU A 107 -4.67 -0.11 -18.45
N VAL A 108 -3.99 0.73 -17.66
CA VAL A 108 -4.51 2.08 -17.36
C VAL A 108 -4.07 3.05 -18.47
N THR A 109 -4.85 3.14 -19.55
CA THR A 109 -4.61 4.16 -20.59
C THR A 109 -5.14 5.52 -20.14
N PRO A 110 -4.37 6.61 -20.24
CA PRO A 110 -4.90 7.97 -20.05
C PRO A 110 -5.95 8.30 -21.11
N PHE A 111 -7.18 8.61 -20.69
CA PHE A 111 -8.15 9.28 -21.55
C PHE A 111 -7.81 10.78 -21.57
N SER A 112 -6.88 11.18 -22.45
CA SER A 112 -6.56 12.58 -22.67
C SER A 112 -7.41 13.12 -23.83
N THR A 113 -8.53 13.78 -23.50
CA THR A 113 -9.20 14.67 -24.45
C THR A 113 -8.31 15.88 -24.68
N LYS A 114 -7.74 15.96 -25.89
CA LYS A 114 -7.18 17.19 -26.44
C LYS A 114 -8.31 18.22 -26.52
N ASN A 115 -8.20 19.28 -25.71
CA ASN A 115 -8.73 20.58 -26.07
C ASN A 115 -7.68 21.32 -26.93
#